data_AF-M0M5S9-F1
#
_entry.id   AF-M0M5S9-F1
#
_cell.length_a   1.000
_cell.length_b   1.000
_cell.length_c   1.000
_cell.angle_alpha   90.00
_cell.angle_beta   90.00
_cell.angle_gamma   90.00
#
_symmetry.space_group_name_H-M   'P 1'
#
loop_
_entity.id
_entity.type
_entity.pdbx_description
1 polymer ?
#
loop_
_entity_poly.entity_id
_entity_poly.type
_entity_poly.pdbx_seq_one_letter_code
_entity_poly.pdbx_strand_id
1 'polypeptide(L)'
;MARCRSETESETSHETAGPTIEDAARRFGVESATAVARAALERAGEPAIDRFGRGATVLAAVRLASRRTDGPTIGVRDLSDAFGVGRDPIVGAEEVLATTLSPPADPDETRTLRRRLVVAHEIRTACESGRPRPELPGSYLADAAPDLLARVDGLAGHPEDLEDRDDIEASTLEEALQAHIDRLEADLELARLGTTLYAAVEEVR
;
A
#
# COMPACT_ATOMS: atom_id res chain seq x y z
N MET A 1 -17.73 -55.82 39.63
CA MET A 1 -18.51 -54.59 39.39
C MET A 1 -17.66 -53.38 39.73
N ALA A 2 -17.81 -52.31 38.95
CA ALA A 2 -17.35 -50.93 39.17
C ALA A 2 -15.83 -50.66 39.19
N ARG A 3 -15.32 -50.27 38.01
CA ARG A 3 -14.12 -49.43 37.83
C ARG A 3 -14.52 -47.98 38.14
N CYS A 4 -13.87 -47.32 39.10
CA CYS A 4 -13.91 -45.87 39.21
C CYS A 4 -12.77 -45.30 38.36
N ARG A 5 -13.14 -44.65 37.25
CA ARG A 5 -12.27 -43.76 36.48
C ARG A 5 -12.20 -42.46 37.25
N SER A 6 -11.01 -42.05 37.66
CA SER A 6 -10.75 -40.66 38.02
C SER A 6 -10.38 -39.95 36.72
N GLU A 7 -11.31 -39.15 36.23
CA GLU A 7 -11.13 -38.24 35.11
C GLU A 7 -10.15 -37.17 35.56
N THR A 8 -8.90 -37.28 35.12
CA THR A 8 -8.00 -36.13 35.07
C THR A 8 -8.46 -35.27 33.91
N GLU A 9 -9.30 -34.29 34.22
CA GLU A 9 -9.45 -33.07 33.40
C GLU A 9 -8.06 -32.43 33.33
N SER A 10 -7.27 -32.84 32.34
CA SER A 10 -6.13 -32.05 31.91
C SER A 10 -6.70 -30.85 31.19
N GLU A 11 -6.87 -29.79 31.97
CA GLU A 11 -7.00 -28.41 31.49
C GLU A 11 -5.98 -28.22 30.37
N THR A 12 -6.48 -28.24 29.14
CA THR A 12 -5.75 -27.75 27.99
C THR A 12 -5.61 -26.26 28.23
N SER A 13 -4.46 -25.89 28.80
CA SER A 13 -3.97 -24.52 28.77
C SER A 13 -3.99 -24.10 27.31
N HIS A 14 -5.04 -23.35 26.92
CA HIS A 14 -5.01 -22.56 25.70
C HIS A 14 -3.91 -21.52 25.92
N GLU A 15 -2.68 -21.91 25.61
CA GLU A 15 -1.63 -20.98 25.24
C GLU A 15 -2.21 -20.22 24.06
N THR A 16 -2.81 -19.05 24.34
CA THR A 16 -3.33 -18.14 23.33
C THR A 16 -2.14 -17.79 22.44
N ALA A 17 -2.05 -18.48 21.30
CA ALA A 17 -1.08 -18.19 20.28
C ALA A 17 -1.17 -16.67 20.01
N GLY A 18 -0.05 -15.96 20.21
CA GLY A 18 -0.02 -14.51 20.05
C GLY A 18 -0.49 -14.10 18.65
N PRO A 19 -0.90 -12.83 18.46
CA PRO A 19 -1.47 -12.38 17.20
C PRO A 19 -0.55 -12.67 16.02
N THR A 20 -1.14 -13.13 14.92
CA THR A 20 -0.46 -13.27 13.61
C THR A 20 -0.75 -12.04 12.75
N ILE A 21 0.05 -11.86 11.68
CA ILE A 21 -0.15 -10.76 10.73
C ILE A 21 -1.50 -10.93 10.03
N GLU A 22 -1.83 -12.16 9.62
CA GLU A 22 -3.03 -12.50 8.87
C GLU A 22 -4.30 -12.29 9.71
N ASP A 23 -4.26 -12.66 11.00
CA ASP A 23 -5.38 -12.46 11.91
C ASP A 23 -5.63 -10.98 12.15
N ALA A 24 -4.57 -10.20 12.39
CA ALA A 24 -4.67 -8.75 12.58
C ALA A 24 -5.12 -8.03 11.31
N ALA A 25 -4.56 -8.36 10.15
CA ALA A 25 -4.94 -7.74 8.89
C ALA A 25 -6.40 -8.00 8.54
N ARG A 26 -6.86 -9.26 8.70
CA ARG A 26 -8.26 -9.63 8.47
C ARG A 26 -9.23 -8.97 9.44
N ARG A 27 -8.84 -8.85 10.72
CA ARG A 27 -9.67 -8.21 11.76
C ARG A 27 -10.03 -6.76 11.41
N PHE A 28 -9.15 -6.06 10.69
CA PHE A 28 -9.29 -4.65 10.34
C PHE A 28 -9.51 -4.38 8.85
N GLY A 29 -9.64 -5.42 8.02
CA GLY A 29 -9.87 -5.27 6.58
C GLY A 29 -8.69 -4.63 5.83
N VAL A 30 -7.45 -4.94 6.23
CA VAL A 30 -6.21 -4.44 5.60
C VAL A 30 -5.36 -5.56 5.00
N GLU A 31 -6.01 -6.59 4.46
CA GLU A 31 -5.34 -7.78 3.92
C GLU A 31 -4.30 -7.45 2.83
N SER A 32 -4.53 -6.38 2.06
CA SER A 32 -3.57 -5.84 1.07
C SER A 32 -2.23 -5.42 1.69
N ALA A 33 -2.20 -5.08 2.97
CA ALA A 33 -0.98 -4.68 3.69
C ALA A 33 -0.16 -5.87 4.23
N THR A 34 -0.64 -7.10 4.08
CA THR A 34 -0.01 -8.30 4.67
C THR A 34 1.41 -8.53 4.16
N ALA A 35 1.65 -8.37 2.86
CA ALA A 35 2.99 -8.57 2.27
C ALA A 35 4.00 -7.56 2.84
N VAL A 36 3.58 -6.29 2.94
CA VAL A 36 4.40 -5.21 3.52
C VAL A 36 4.67 -5.46 5.01
N ALA A 37 3.67 -5.92 5.77
CA ALA A 37 3.84 -6.24 7.19
C ALA A 37 4.81 -7.40 7.41
N ARG A 38 4.75 -8.45 6.57
CA ARG A 38 5.71 -9.57 6.61
C ARG A 38 7.12 -9.09 6.29
N ALA A 39 7.29 -8.31 5.21
CA ALA A 39 8.58 -7.74 4.84
C ALA A 39 9.16 -6.85 5.97
N ALA A 40 8.33 -6.02 6.61
CA ALA A 40 8.76 -5.21 7.75
C ALA A 40 9.21 -6.06 8.94
N LEU A 41 8.45 -7.10 9.28
CA LEU A 41 8.78 -8.00 10.38
C LEU A 41 10.06 -8.82 10.08
N GLU A 42 10.24 -9.28 8.85
CA GLU A 42 11.43 -10.03 8.44
C GLU A 42 12.69 -9.16 8.45
N ARG A 43 12.61 -7.93 7.91
CA ARG A 43 13.78 -7.06 7.76
C ARG A 43 14.15 -6.30 9.02
N ALA A 44 13.21 -6.06 9.93
CA ALA A 44 13.42 -5.20 11.09
C ALA A 44 12.84 -5.75 12.42
N GLY A 45 12.24 -6.94 12.41
CA GLY A 45 11.48 -7.44 13.55
C GLY A 45 12.32 -7.91 14.73
N GLU A 46 13.49 -8.50 14.52
CA GLU A 46 14.29 -9.10 15.61
C GLU A 46 14.55 -8.14 16.78
N PRO A 47 15.09 -6.91 16.58
CA PRO A 47 15.33 -5.99 17.69
C PRO A 47 14.05 -5.58 18.44
N ALA A 48 12.92 -5.49 17.73
CA ALA A 48 11.64 -5.13 18.33
C ALA A 48 11.04 -6.32 19.10
N ILE A 49 11.16 -7.54 18.58
CA ILE A 49 10.71 -8.78 19.24
C ILE A 49 11.44 -8.95 20.57
N ASP A 50 12.77 -8.77 20.58
CA ASP A 50 13.59 -8.92 21.79
C ASP A 50 13.20 -7.91 22.88
N ARG A 51 12.82 -6.70 22.49
CA ARG A 51 12.53 -5.60 23.42
C ARG A 51 11.07 -5.53 23.88
N PHE A 52 10.12 -5.81 22.99
CA PHE A 52 8.70 -5.56 23.21
C PHE A 52 7.83 -6.82 23.11
N GLY A 53 8.42 -7.94 22.70
CA GLY A 53 7.73 -9.21 22.52
C GLY A 53 7.05 -9.34 21.16
N ARG A 54 6.95 -10.57 20.68
CA ARG A 54 6.45 -10.90 19.34
C ARG A 54 5.06 -10.35 19.04
N GLY A 55 4.14 -10.43 20.00
CA GLY A 55 2.77 -9.95 19.82
C GLY A 55 2.70 -8.45 19.55
N ALA A 56 3.45 -7.64 20.30
CA ALA A 56 3.53 -6.20 20.07
C ALA A 56 4.18 -5.88 18.72
N THR A 57 5.25 -6.58 18.36
CA THR A 57 5.95 -6.38 17.08
C THR A 57 5.09 -6.75 15.87
N VAL A 58 4.30 -7.82 15.93
CA VAL A 58 3.37 -8.18 14.85
C VAL A 58 2.32 -7.09 14.64
N LEU A 59 1.68 -6.62 15.72
CA LEU A 59 0.69 -5.55 15.63
C LEU A 59 1.30 -4.24 15.14
N ALA A 60 2.52 -3.93 15.59
CA ALA A 60 3.30 -2.78 15.10
C ALA A 60 3.60 -2.88 13.61
N ALA A 61 4.00 -4.05 13.10
CA ALA A 61 4.27 -4.28 11.69
C ALA A 61 3.01 -4.10 10.83
N VAL A 62 1.87 -4.64 11.26
CA VAL A 62 0.57 -4.45 10.59
C VAL A 62 0.15 -2.98 10.59
N ARG A 63 0.32 -2.29 11.72
CA ARG A 63 0.01 -0.85 11.83
C ARG A 63 0.90 -0.02 10.91
N LEU A 64 2.20 -0.29 10.89
CA LEU A 64 3.18 0.37 10.02
C LEU A 64 2.83 0.14 8.55
N ALA A 65 2.56 -1.10 8.17
CA ALA A 65 2.16 -1.46 6.81
C ALA A 65 0.88 -0.73 6.39
N SER A 66 -0.16 -0.70 7.23
CA SER A 66 -1.41 0.00 6.93
C SER A 66 -1.22 1.50 6.66
N ARG A 67 -0.18 2.14 7.24
CA ARG A 67 0.15 3.55 6.96
C ARG A 67 0.99 3.75 5.71
N ARG A 68 1.71 2.72 5.28
CA ARG A 68 2.57 2.75 4.09
C ARG A 68 1.90 2.16 2.85
N THR A 69 0.69 1.62 2.96
CA THR A 69 -0.11 1.14 1.83
C THR A 69 -1.27 2.06 1.52
N ASP A 70 -1.86 1.90 0.34
CA ASP A 70 -3.16 2.51 0.06
C ASP A 70 -4.24 1.77 0.85
N GLY A 71 -5.00 2.49 1.66
CA GLY A 71 -6.09 1.91 2.43
C GLY A 71 -6.33 2.57 3.79
N PRO A 72 -7.23 1.99 4.58
CA PRO A 72 -7.51 2.46 5.92
C PRO A 72 -6.31 2.25 6.84
N THR A 73 -5.98 3.28 7.62
CA THR A 73 -4.92 3.23 8.63
C THR A 73 -5.47 2.71 9.95
N ILE A 74 -4.74 1.82 10.61
CA ILE A 74 -5.17 1.27 11.90
C ILE A 74 -4.67 2.13 13.07
N GLY A 75 -5.58 2.42 14.02
CA GLY A 75 -5.24 3.08 15.28
C GLY A 75 -4.56 2.13 16.27
N VAL A 76 -3.57 2.62 17.02
CA VAL A 76 -2.92 1.82 18.07
C VAL A 76 -3.89 1.41 19.18
N ARG A 77 -4.89 2.26 19.45
CA ARG A 77 -5.96 1.93 20.40
C ARG A 77 -6.78 0.75 19.91
N ASP A 78 -7.13 0.72 18.63
CA ASP A 78 -7.95 -0.35 18.06
C ASP A 78 -7.23 -1.70 18.15
N LEU A 79 -5.92 -1.72 17.86
CA LEU A 79 -5.07 -2.91 18.00
C LEU A 79 -4.99 -3.39 19.45
N SER A 80 -4.76 -2.46 20.38
CA SER A 80 -4.67 -2.77 21.81
C SER A 80 -5.98 -3.33 22.35
N ASP A 81 -7.10 -2.67 22.03
CA ASP A 81 -8.43 -3.06 22.48
C ASP A 81 -8.85 -4.42 21.86
N ALA A 82 -8.45 -4.72 20.62
CA ALA A 82 -8.79 -5.96 19.93
C ALA A 82 -7.96 -7.18 20.36
N PHE A 83 -6.68 -7.00 20.70
CA PHE A 83 -5.75 -8.10 20.96
C PHE A 83 -5.23 -8.16 22.40
N GLY A 84 -5.64 -7.23 23.27
CA GLY A 84 -5.23 -7.19 24.67
C GLY A 84 -3.74 -6.89 24.89
N VAL A 85 -3.04 -6.42 23.85
CA VAL A 85 -1.63 -6.02 23.93
C VAL A 85 -1.56 -4.55 24.35
N GLY A 86 -0.66 -4.22 25.29
CA GLY A 86 -0.47 -2.83 25.75
C GLY A 86 -0.08 -1.89 24.61
N ARG A 87 -0.54 -0.62 24.69
CA ARG A 87 -0.26 0.40 23.67
C ARG A 87 1.22 0.76 23.58
N ASP A 88 1.88 0.96 24.72
CA ASP A 88 3.29 1.39 24.75
C ASP A 88 4.24 0.38 24.10
N PRO A 89 4.11 -0.94 24.33
CA PRO A 89 4.86 -1.94 23.57
C PRO A 89 4.64 -1.87 22.06
N ILE A 90 3.41 -1.63 21.59
CA ILE A 90 3.10 -1.53 20.15
C ILE A 90 3.78 -0.30 19.55
N VAL A 91 3.65 0.86 20.20
CA VAL A 91 4.28 2.11 19.73
C VAL A 91 5.80 1.97 19.72
N GLY A 92 6.38 1.45 20.80
CA GLY A 92 7.83 1.27 20.91
C GLY A 92 8.38 0.29 19.86
N ALA A 93 7.68 -0.83 19.62
CA ALA A 93 8.06 -1.78 18.57
C ALA A 93 8.00 -1.13 17.19
N GLU A 94 6.97 -0.33 16.94
CA GLU A 94 6.80 0.36 15.67
C GLU A 94 7.85 1.43 15.40
N GLU A 95 8.27 2.17 16.43
CA GLU A 95 9.40 3.11 16.32
C GLU A 95 10.69 2.39 15.95
N VAL A 96 10.96 1.22 16.53
CA VAL A 96 12.12 0.38 16.17
C VAL A 96 12.03 -0.09 14.71
N LEU A 97 10.86 -0.57 14.27
CA LEU A 97 10.65 -0.95 12.87
C LEU A 97 10.88 0.25 11.94
N ALA A 98 10.26 1.40 12.24
CA ALA A 98 10.30 2.59 11.41
C ALA A 98 11.70 3.22 11.29
N THR A 99 12.52 3.12 12.34
CA THR A 99 13.89 3.64 12.36
C THR A 99 14.89 2.71 11.65
N THR A 100 14.57 1.42 11.58
CA THR A 100 15.40 0.42 10.89
C THR A 100 15.15 0.39 9.38
N LEU A 101 13.91 0.63 8.97
CA LEU A 101 13.50 0.65 7.56
C LEU A 101 13.75 2.02 6.94
N SER A 102 14.05 2.08 5.63
CA SER A 102 14.03 3.35 4.91
C SER A 102 12.70 4.10 5.14
N PRO A 103 12.75 5.42 5.39
CA PRO A 103 11.54 6.21 5.53
C PRO A 103 10.79 6.26 4.19
N PRO A 104 9.46 6.47 4.22
CA PRO A 104 8.74 6.86 3.02
C PRO A 104 9.28 8.20 2.48
N ALA A 105 8.97 8.47 1.22
CA ALA A 105 9.19 9.78 0.60
C ALA A 105 8.44 10.89 1.34
N ASP A 106 8.79 12.13 1.03
CA ASP A 106 8.11 13.29 1.60
C ASP A 106 6.59 13.25 1.28
N PRO A 107 5.71 13.64 2.23
CA PRO A 107 4.28 13.66 1.98
C PRO A 107 3.86 14.50 0.76
N ASP A 108 4.58 15.58 0.43
CA ASP A 108 4.30 16.40 -0.75
C ASP A 108 4.71 15.71 -2.05
N GLU A 109 5.79 14.94 -2.04
CA GLU A 109 6.18 14.08 -3.17
C GLU A 109 5.12 13.01 -3.42
N THR A 110 4.68 12.32 -2.37
CA THR A 110 3.60 11.31 -2.44
C THR A 110 2.29 11.93 -2.95
N ARG A 111 1.93 13.14 -2.49
CA ARG A 111 0.75 13.88 -2.98
C ARG A 111 0.90 14.25 -4.46
N THR A 112 2.09 14.65 -4.88
CA THR A 112 2.37 15.01 -6.28
C THR A 112 2.21 13.80 -7.19
N LEU A 113 2.80 12.66 -6.82
CA LEU A 113 2.64 11.40 -7.57
C LEU A 113 1.18 10.97 -7.67
N ARG A 114 0.42 11.02 -6.56
CA ARG A 114 -1.02 10.73 -6.57
C ARG A 114 -1.81 11.61 -7.53
N ARG A 115 -1.57 12.93 -7.51
CA ARG A 115 -2.26 13.86 -8.43
C ARG A 115 -1.92 13.57 -9.89
N ARG A 116 -0.65 13.29 -10.18
CA ARG A 116 -0.20 12.90 -11.53
C ARG A 116 -0.89 11.63 -12.00
N LEU A 117 -1.00 10.63 -11.14
CA LEU A 117 -1.70 9.37 -11.45
C LEU A 117 -3.19 9.60 -11.74
N VAL A 118 -3.87 10.45 -10.96
CA VAL A 118 -5.26 10.86 -11.22
C VAL A 118 -5.40 11.50 -12.60
N VAL A 119 -4.50 12.41 -12.97
CA VAL A 119 -4.51 13.05 -14.30
C VAL A 119 -4.28 12.02 -15.40
N ALA A 120 -3.33 11.10 -15.23
CA ALA A 120 -3.03 10.07 -16.22
C ALA A 120 -4.23 9.11 -16.43
N HIS A 121 -4.92 8.71 -15.37
CA HIS A 121 -6.15 7.91 -15.49
C HIS A 121 -7.26 8.67 -16.20
N GLU A 122 -7.48 9.95 -15.88
CA GLU A 122 -8.53 10.73 -16.53
C GLU A 122 -8.24 10.94 -18.02
N ILE A 123 -6.98 11.15 -18.39
CA ILE A 123 -6.55 11.19 -19.81
C ILE A 123 -6.89 9.86 -20.48
N ARG A 124 -6.55 8.72 -19.84
CA ARG A 124 -6.86 7.39 -20.38
C ARG A 124 -8.37 7.20 -20.56
N THR A 125 -9.17 7.54 -19.56
CA THR A 125 -10.64 7.47 -19.63
C THR A 125 -11.21 8.38 -20.71
N ALA A 126 -10.63 9.57 -20.92
CA ALA A 126 -11.02 10.44 -22.02
C ALA A 126 -10.72 9.81 -23.39
N CYS A 127 -9.52 9.25 -23.60
CA CYS A 127 -9.16 8.53 -24.82
C CYS A 127 -10.09 7.33 -25.09
N GLU A 128 -10.29 6.46 -24.09
CA GLU A 128 -11.17 5.28 -24.19
C GLU A 128 -12.63 5.65 -24.51
N SER A 129 -13.06 6.84 -24.08
CA SER A 129 -14.42 7.34 -24.32
C SER A 129 -14.54 8.21 -25.57
N GLY A 130 -13.47 8.40 -26.34
CA GLY A 130 -13.43 9.29 -27.50
C GLY A 130 -13.67 10.76 -27.15
N ARG A 131 -13.40 11.18 -25.91
CA ARG A 131 -13.56 12.56 -25.45
C ARG A 131 -12.33 13.37 -25.84
N PRO A 132 -12.50 14.61 -26.34
CA PRO A 132 -11.38 15.43 -26.77
C PRO A 132 -10.52 15.94 -25.61
N ARG A 133 -11.03 15.91 -24.37
CA ARG A 133 -10.32 16.40 -23.17
C ARG A 133 -10.64 15.60 -21.91
N PRO A 134 -9.67 15.51 -20.98
CA PRO A 134 -9.88 14.96 -19.63
C PRO A 134 -10.77 15.88 -18.77
N GLU A 135 -11.63 15.30 -17.94
CA GLU A 135 -12.43 16.01 -16.95
C GLU A 135 -11.70 16.07 -15.60
N LEU A 136 -10.85 17.07 -15.42
CA LEU A 136 -10.09 17.23 -14.18
C LEU A 136 -10.92 17.97 -13.10
N PRO A 137 -11.14 17.39 -11.91
CA PRO A 137 -11.83 18.06 -10.82
C PRO A 137 -10.91 19.12 -10.17
N GLY A 138 -10.88 20.32 -10.76
CA GLY A 138 -10.21 21.50 -10.22
C GLY A 138 -8.82 21.79 -10.80
N SER A 139 -8.40 23.07 -10.71
CA SER A 139 -7.20 23.59 -11.37
C SER A 139 -5.89 22.97 -10.87
N TYR A 140 -5.82 22.57 -9.60
CA TYR A 140 -4.59 22.02 -9.00
C TYR A 140 -4.17 20.65 -9.56
N LEU A 141 -5.08 19.94 -10.23
CA LEU A 141 -4.74 18.70 -10.95
C LEU A 141 -4.12 19.00 -12.31
N ALA A 142 -4.56 20.07 -12.98
CA ALA A 142 -3.94 20.50 -14.23
C ALA A 142 -2.46 20.89 -14.01
N ASP A 143 -2.17 21.55 -12.89
CA ASP A 143 -0.81 21.92 -12.49
C ASP A 143 0.07 20.71 -12.11
N ALA A 144 -0.53 19.55 -11.81
CA ALA A 144 0.22 18.38 -11.36
C ALA A 144 0.93 17.65 -12.52
N ALA A 145 0.39 17.73 -13.74
CA ALA A 145 0.94 17.06 -14.91
C ALA A 145 0.83 17.89 -16.20
N PRO A 146 1.39 19.12 -16.23
CA PRO A 146 1.28 20.01 -17.39
C PRO A 146 1.86 19.38 -18.66
N ASP A 147 2.95 18.60 -18.53
CA ASP A 147 3.58 17.91 -19.65
C ASP A 147 2.68 16.83 -20.26
N LEU A 148 1.85 16.16 -19.46
CA LEU A 148 0.90 15.15 -19.95
C LEU A 148 -0.26 15.82 -20.69
N LEU A 149 -0.78 16.91 -20.14
CA LEU A 149 -1.87 17.66 -20.76
C LEU A 149 -1.44 18.32 -22.07
N ALA A 150 -0.22 18.88 -22.13
CA ALA A 150 0.34 19.45 -23.35
C ALA A 150 0.45 18.42 -24.49
N ARG A 151 0.74 17.14 -24.17
CA ARG A 151 0.77 16.07 -25.18
C ARG A 151 -0.62 15.78 -25.74
N VAL A 152 -1.63 15.72 -24.87
CA VAL A 152 -3.03 15.49 -25.28
C VAL A 152 -3.57 16.66 -26.09
N ASP A 153 -3.34 17.90 -25.65
CA ASP A 153 -3.77 19.10 -26.39
C ASP A 153 -3.07 19.22 -27.76
N GLY A 154 -1.80 18.81 -27.86
CA GLY A 154 -1.05 18.78 -29.12
C GLY A 154 -1.61 17.76 -30.13
N LEU A 155 -2.08 16.61 -29.65
CA LEU A 155 -2.77 15.59 -30.46
C LEU A 155 -4.17 16.07 -30.91
N ALA A 156 -4.92 16.75 -30.04
CA ALA A 156 -6.24 17.30 -30.37
C ALA A 156 -6.19 18.52 -31.33
N GLY A 157 -5.03 19.17 -31.45
CA GLY A 157 -4.82 20.37 -32.29
C GLY A 157 -4.57 20.10 -33.78
N HIS A 158 -4.32 18.86 -34.18
CA HIS A 158 -4.04 18.47 -35.56
C HIS A 158 -4.88 17.27 -36.03
N PRO A 159 -6.23 17.38 -36.01
CA PRO A 159 -7.12 16.30 -36.43
C PRO A 159 -7.04 15.99 -37.94
N GLU A 160 -6.49 16.91 -38.75
CA GLU A 160 -6.41 16.80 -40.21
C GLU A 160 -5.28 15.87 -40.70
N ASP A 161 -4.36 15.46 -39.81
CA ASP A 161 -3.26 14.52 -40.11
C ASP A 161 -3.57 13.07 -39.71
N LEU A 162 -4.75 12.79 -39.13
CA LEU A 162 -5.12 11.49 -38.58
C LEU A 162 -5.89 10.60 -39.56
N GLU A 163 -6.52 11.17 -40.61
CA GLU A 163 -7.48 10.49 -41.49
C GLU A 163 -6.95 9.26 -42.28
N ASP A 164 -5.64 8.97 -42.24
CA ASP A 164 -5.01 7.81 -42.92
C ASP A 164 -4.14 6.91 -41.97
N ARG A 165 -4.14 7.13 -40.64
CA ARG A 165 -3.19 6.50 -39.67
C ARG A 165 -3.84 5.82 -38.45
N ASP A 166 -5.16 5.81 -38.38
CA ASP A 166 -5.92 5.84 -37.11
C ASP A 166 -5.80 4.63 -36.17
N ASP A 167 -5.56 3.40 -36.64
CA ASP A 167 -5.65 2.24 -35.73
C ASP A 167 -4.33 1.89 -35.02
N ILE A 168 -3.18 2.05 -35.69
CA ILE A 168 -1.86 1.64 -35.15
C ILE A 168 -1.26 2.72 -34.25
N GLU A 169 -1.47 4.00 -34.57
CA GLU A 169 -0.96 5.10 -33.74
C GLU A 169 -1.80 5.29 -32.46
N ALA A 170 -3.12 5.05 -32.53
CA ALA A 170 -3.99 5.04 -31.34
C ALA A 170 -3.62 3.90 -30.37
N SER A 171 -3.43 2.68 -30.88
CA SER A 171 -3.00 1.55 -30.04
C SER A 171 -1.63 1.79 -29.39
N THR A 172 -0.71 2.42 -30.12
CA THR A 172 0.63 2.77 -29.61
C THR A 172 0.56 3.86 -28.54
N LEU A 173 -0.36 4.83 -28.66
CA LEU A 173 -0.58 5.87 -27.67
C LEU A 173 -1.21 5.31 -26.39
N GLU A 174 -2.21 4.43 -26.51
CA GLU A 174 -2.84 3.74 -25.38
C GLU A 174 -1.82 2.87 -24.62
N GLU A 175 -1.00 2.10 -25.33
CA GLU A 175 0.08 1.30 -24.74
C GLU A 175 1.12 2.18 -24.02
N ALA A 176 1.53 3.30 -24.64
CA ALA A 176 2.47 4.23 -24.03
C ALA A 176 1.90 4.90 -22.78
N LEU A 177 0.60 5.24 -22.79
CA LEU A 177 -0.10 5.80 -21.63
C LEU A 177 -0.24 4.77 -20.51
N GLN A 178 -0.55 3.52 -20.84
CA GLN A 178 -0.61 2.44 -19.86
C GLN A 178 0.76 2.22 -19.21
N ALA A 179 1.83 2.13 -20.00
CA ALA A 179 3.19 2.00 -19.47
C ALA A 179 3.61 3.20 -18.60
N HIS A 180 3.05 4.39 -18.87
CA HIS A 180 3.27 5.56 -18.01
C HIS A 180 2.52 5.45 -16.68
N ILE A 181 1.26 5.00 -16.70
CA ILE A 181 0.46 4.74 -15.50
C ILE A 181 1.17 3.70 -14.63
N ASP A 182 1.56 2.56 -15.21
CA ASP A 182 2.25 1.48 -14.49
C ASP A 182 3.52 2.00 -13.79
N ARG A 183 4.29 2.86 -14.48
CA ARG A 183 5.49 3.48 -13.90
C ARG A 183 5.14 4.43 -12.75
N LEU A 184 4.10 5.25 -12.89
CA LEU A 184 3.66 6.15 -11.81
C LEU A 184 3.11 5.39 -10.60
N GLU A 185 2.43 4.26 -10.82
CA GLU A 185 1.98 3.37 -9.75
C GLU A 185 3.16 2.76 -9.00
N ALA A 186 4.17 2.27 -9.71
CA ALA A 186 5.40 1.75 -9.13
C ALA A 186 6.17 2.84 -8.36
N ASP A 187 6.32 4.05 -8.92
CA ASP A 187 6.96 5.19 -8.26
C ASP A 187 6.20 5.59 -6.99
N LEU A 188 4.87 5.57 -7.02
CA LEU A 188 4.03 5.87 -5.86
C LEU A 188 4.12 4.77 -4.79
N GLU A 189 4.17 3.49 -5.19
CA GLU A 189 4.39 2.38 -4.27
C GLU A 189 5.76 2.50 -3.60
N LEU A 190 6.83 2.75 -4.36
CA LEU A 190 8.17 3.00 -3.86
C LEU A 190 8.20 4.19 -2.89
N ALA A 191 7.56 5.31 -3.26
CA ALA A 191 7.48 6.49 -2.42
C ALA A 191 6.78 6.22 -1.09
N ARG A 192 5.70 5.44 -1.08
CA ARG A 192 4.95 5.10 0.14
C ARG A 192 5.67 4.08 1.03
N LEU A 193 6.35 3.11 0.44
CA LEU A 193 7.02 2.04 1.17
C LEU A 193 8.42 2.43 1.67
N GLY A 194 9.12 3.28 0.90
CA GLY A 194 10.56 3.47 1.01
C GLY A 194 11.34 2.31 0.36
N THR A 195 12.62 2.55 0.06
CA THR A 195 13.44 1.62 -0.74
C THR A 195 13.57 0.22 -0.15
N THR A 196 13.75 0.09 1.18
CA THR A 196 13.91 -1.21 1.86
C THR A 196 12.69 -2.10 1.71
N LEU A 197 11.49 -1.54 1.99
CA LEU A 197 10.25 -2.32 1.93
C LEU A 197 9.83 -2.60 0.49
N TYR A 198 10.02 -1.63 -0.41
CA TYR A 198 9.72 -1.83 -1.82
C TYR A 198 10.52 -3.00 -2.41
N ALA A 199 11.85 -3.02 -2.21
CA ALA A 199 12.69 -4.11 -2.67
C ALA A 199 12.28 -5.46 -2.06
N ALA A 200 11.99 -5.50 -0.76
CA ALA A 200 11.59 -6.73 -0.08
C ALA A 200 10.24 -7.29 -0.57
N VAL A 201 9.29 -6.43 -0.95
CA VAL A 201 8.00 -6.86 -1.49
C VAL A 201 8.15 -7.37 -2.93
N GLU A 202 8.97 -6.69 -3.74
CA GLU A 202 9.25 -7.10 -5.13
C GLU A 202 9.97 -8.46 -5.22
N GLU A 203 10.84 -8.80 -4.25
CA GLU A 203 11.49 -10.12 -4.19
C GLU A 203 10.51 -11.30 -4.04
N VAL A 204 9.27 -11.04 -3.59
CA VAL A 204 8.26 -12.06 -3.28
C VAL A 204 7.14 -12.10 -4.34
N ARG A 205 7.08 -11.12 -5.26
CA ARG A 205 6.12 -11.05 -6.37
C ARG A 205 6.54 -11.92 -7.55
#